data_AF-A0A7X7QQR8-F1
#
_entry.id   AF-A0A7X7QQR8-F1
#
_cell.length_a   1.000
_cell.length_b   1.000
_cell.length_c   1.000
_cell.angle_alpha   90.00
_cell.angle_beta   90.00
_cell.angle_gamma   90.00
#
_symmetry.space_group_name_H-M   'P 1'
#
loop_
_entity.id
_entity.type
_entity.pdbx_description
1 polymer ?
#
loop_
_entity_poly.entity_id
_entity_poly.type
_entity_poly.pdbx_seq_one_letter_code
_entity_poly.pdbx_strand_id
1 'polypeptide(L)'
;VAKPAPAFDNAWLSIEPAGGGAVRLRVRAGYAWDGCTWAPDLSGTRLASCLHDAVYQFAEPIAAASGWSVRDVLRWGDRIFMERMRADGAARWVVWLYTLAVRLLGYAYHQAARWLRGR
;
A
#
# COMPACT_ATOMS: atom_id res chain seq x y z
N VAL A 1 9.46 20.45 3.15
CA VAL A 1 9.42 19.69 4.42
C VAL A 1 8.72 18.38 4.13
N ALA A 2 9.36 17.22 4.32
CA ALA A 2 8.71 15.94 4.12
C ALA A 2 7.54 15.81 5.13
N LYS A 3 6.32 15.58 4.64
CA LYS A 3 5.14 15.38 5.52
C LYS A 3 5.41 14.17 6.43
N PRO A 4 5.09 14.23 7.74
CA PRO A 4 5.14 13.07 8.59
C PRO A 4 4.17 12.02 8.04
N ALA A 5 4.58 10.74 8.08
CA ALA A 5 3.79 9.62 7.57
C ALA A 5 2.37 9.60 8.17
N PRO A 6 1.39 9.04 7.44
CA PRO A 6 0.01 9.00 7.92
C PRO A 6 -0.09 8.15 9.18
N ALA A 7 -0.90 8.59 10.15
CA ALA A 7 -1.30 7.77 11.28
C ALA A 7 -2.73 7.26 11.02
N PHE A 8 -2.96 5.98 11.27
CA PHE A 8 -4.26 5.34 11.03
C PHE A 8 -4.36 4.04 11.82
N ASP A 9 -5.52 3.75 12.37
CA ASP A 9 -5.78 2.47 13.04
C ASP A 9 -7.23 2.04 12.80
N ASN A 10 -7.41 0.77 12.44
CA ASN A 10 -8.71 0.11 12.39
C ASN A 10 -8.56 -1.40 12.70
N ALA A 11 -9.65 -2.15 12.54
CA ALA A 11 -9.70 -3.59 12.78
C ALA A 11 -8.72 -4.43 11.91
N TRP A 12 -8.20 -3.87 10.82
CA TRP A 12 -7.43 -4.60 9.80
C TRP A 12 -6.03 -4.04 9.55
N LEU A 13 -5.79 -2.75 9.79
CA LEU A 13 -4.55 -2.04 9.47
C LEU A 13 -4.22 -1.04 10.58
N SER A 14 -2.96 -1.05 11.03
CA SER A 14 -2.41 0.02 11.87
C SER A 14 -1.17 0.64 11.25
N ILE A 15 -1.06 1.96 11.35
CA ILE A 15 0.02 2.81 10.87
C ILE A 15 0.46 3.71 12.02
N GLU A 16 1.62 3.43 12.58
CA GLU A 16 2.15 4.12 13.76
C GLU A 16 3.55 4.68 13.49
N PRO A 17 3.88 5.87 14.00
CA PRO A 17 5.26 6.36 13.98
C PRO A 17 6.17 5.44 14.81
N ALA A 18 7.32 5.05 14.25
CA ALA A 18 8.30 4.18 14.92
C ALA A 18 9.55 4.93 15.43
N GLY A 19 9.49 6.28 15.51
CA GLY A 19 10.62 7.13 15.86
C GLY A 19 11.61 7.34 14.70
N GLY A 20 12.39 8.42 14.72
CA GLY A 20 13.41 8.70 13.69
C GLY A 20 12.86 8.86 12.25
N GLY A 21 11.57 9.15 12.08
CA GLY A 21 10.90 9.19 10.77
C GLY A 21 10.51 7.82 10.20
N ALA A 22 10.77 6.73 10.93
CA ALA A 22 10.32 5.39 10.57
C ALA A 22 8.82 5.21 10.86
N VAL A 23 8.20 4.26 10.15
CA VAL A 23 6.77 3.93 10.29
C VAL A 23 6.61 2.45 10.49
N ARG A 24 5.76 2.07 11.45
CA ARG A 24 5.32 0.70 11.66
C ARG A 24 3.96 0.53 11.00
N LEU A 25 3.94 -0.26 9.93
CA LEU A 25 2.74 -0.67 9.23
C LEU A 25 2.43 -2.13 9.57
N ARG A 26 1.22 -2.42 10.05
CA ARG A 26 0.80 -3.77 10.41
C ARG A 26 -0.57 -4.07 9.81
N VAL A 27 -0.62 -5.10 8.97
CA VAL A 27 -1.89 -5.76 8.59
C VAL A 27 -2.21 -6.78 9.68
N ARG A 28 -3.42 -6.71 10.23
CA ARG A 28 -3.90 -7.58 11.32
C ARG A 28 -4.39 -8.92 10.76
N ALA A 29 -4.37 -9.96 11.61
CA ALA A 29 -4.83 -11.29 11.24
C ALA A 29 -6.31 -11.27 10.83
N GLY A 30 -6.67 -12.07 9.83
CA GLY A 30 -8.04 -12.14 9.29
C GLY A 30 -8.36 -11.11 8.20
N TYR A 31 -7.42 -10.22 7.85
CA TYR A 31 -7.57 -9.38 6.66
C TYR A 31 -7.75 -10.25 5.41
N ALA A 32 -8.85 -10.02 4.70
CA ALA A 32 -9.24 -10.79 3.51
C ALA A 32 -8.41 -10.39 2.29
N TRP A 33 -7.12 -10.72 2.33
CA TRP A 33 -6.19 -10.49 1.23
C TRP A 33 -6.44 -11.49 0.09
N ASP A 34 -6.59 -10.99 -1.13
CA ASP A 34 -6.92 -11.77 -2.32
C ASP A 34 -5.71 -12.09 -3.22
N GLY A 35 -4.49 -11.75 -2.79
CA GLY A 35 -3.23 -12.03 -3.50
C GLY A 35 -2.63 -10.81 -4.19
N CYS A 36 -1.64 -11.02 -5.07
CA CYS A 36 -1.18 -9.96 -5.97
C CYS A 36 -2.21 -9.75 -7.09
N THR A 37 -3.06 -8.73 -6.98
CA THR A 37 -4.03 -8.39 -8.03
C THR A 37 -3.29 -8.19 -9.37
N TRP A 38 -3.55 -9.06 -10.35
CA TRP A 38 -2.97 -9.05 -11.71
C TRP A 38 -1.45 -9.25 -11.81
N ALA A 39 -0.80 -9.83 -10.80
CA ALA A 39 0.62 -10.15 -10.87
C ALA A 39 0.95 -11.49 -10.20
N PRO A 40 1.96 -12.24 -10.68
CA PRO A 40 2.31 -13.52 -10.09
C PRO A 40 2.89 -13.34 -8.68
N ASP A 41 2.42 -14.14 -7.73
CA ASP A 41 3.01 -14.21 -6.38
C ASP A 41 4.43 -14.80 -6.45
N LEU A 42 5.43 -13.95 -6.60
CA LEU A 42 6.84 -14.33 -6.62
C LEU A 42 7.45 -14.26 -5.22
N SER A 43 8.54 -14.99 -5.00
CA SER A 43 9.31 -14.87 -3.75
C SER A 43 9.68 -13.41 -3.49
N GLY A 44 9.42 -12.94 -2.27
CA GLY A 44 9.65 -11.55 -1.86
C GLY A 44 8.54 -10.56 -2.20
N THR A 45 7.41 -10.99 -2.78
CA THR A 45 6.30 -10.08 -3.14
C THR A 45 5.08 -10.16 -2.22
N ARG A 46 4.88 -11.28 -1.51
CA ARG A 46 3.65 -11.55 -0.73
C ARG A 46 3.38 -10.55 0.39
N LEU A 47 4.37 -10.29 1.24
CA LEU A 47 4.19 -9.34 2.35
C LEU A 47 4.02 -7.91 1.83
N ALA A 48 4.82 -7.53 0.82
CA ALA A 48 4.73 -6.23 0.21
C ALA A 48 3.35 -5.98 -0.44
N SER A 49 2.82 -6.96 -1.18
CA SER A 49 1.52 -6.86 -1.85
C SER A 49 0.36 -6.80 -0.86
N CYS A 50 0.38 -7.63 0.18
CA CYS A 50 -0.62 -7.57 1.26
C CYS A 50 -0.66 -6.19 1.94
N LEU A 51 0.51 -5.59 2.21
CA LEU A 51 0.59 -4.23 2.76
C LEU A 51 0.08 -3.17 1.77
N HIS A 52 0.42 -3.31 0.49
CA HIS A 52 0.01 -2.38 -0.56
C HIS A 52 -1.51 -2.39 -0.76
N ASP A 53 -2.09 -3.58 -0.83
CA ASP A 53 -3.53 -3.79 -0.97
C ASP A 53 -4.30 -3.17 0.21
N ALA A 54 -3.89 -3.45 1.44
CA ALA A 54 -4.53 -2.86 2.63
C ALA A 54 -4.47 -1.32 2.61
N VAL A 55 -3.32 -0.73 2.23
CA VAL A 55 -3.20 0.73 2.12
C VAL A 55 -4.12 1.28 1.03
N TYR A 56 -4.25 0.61 -0.11
CA TYR A 56 -5.14 1.02 -1.19
C TYR A 56 -6.62 0.90 -0.82
N GLN A 57 -7.01 -0.19 -0.15
CA GLN A 57 -8.38 -0.41 0.30
C GLN A 57 -8.83 0.65 1.30
N PHE A 58 -7.94 1.05 2.22
CA PHE A 58 -8.20 2.05 3.25
C PHE A 58 -7.66 3.44 2.91
N ALA A 59 -7.29 3.72 1.66
CA ALA A 59 -6.67 4.98 1.26
C ALA A 59 -7.51 6.22 1.62
N GLU A 60 -8.83 6.14 1.46
CA GLU A 60 -9.74 7.23 1.81
C GLU A 60 -9.83 7.46 3.34
N PRO A 61 -10.09 6.42 4.18
CA PRO A 61 -9.99 6.54 5.63
C PRO A 61 -8.63 7.06 6.11
N ILE A 62 -7.52 6.57 5.56
CA ILE A 62 -6.17 7.00 5.89
C ILE A 62 -6.00 8.49 5.56
N ALA A 63 -6.43 8.92 4.37
CA ALA A 63 -6.38 10.31 3.96
C ALA A 63 -7.16 11.21 4.91
N ALA A 64 -8.39 10.80 5.27
CA ALA A 64 -9.24 11.53 6.21
C ALA A 64 -8.62 11.63 7.62
N ALA A 65 -8.03 10.55 8.13
CA ALA A 65 -7.42 10.51 9.46
C ALA A 65 -6.11 11.29 9.57
N SER A 66 -5.35 11.38 8.48
CA SER A 66 -4.00 11.99 8.46
C SER A 66 -3.94 13.40 7.88
N GLY A 67 -5.03 13.91 7.29
CA GLY A 67 -5.02 15.18 6.54
C GLY A 67 -4.19 15.12 5.26
N TRP A 68 -3.93 13.92 4.75
CA TRP A 68 -3.28 13.69 3.47
C TRP A 68 -4.33 13.68 2.35
N SER A 69 -3.92 13.99 1.12
CA SER A 69 -4.77 13.67 -0.02
C SER A 69 -4.74 12.16 -0.29
N VAL A 70 -5.81 11.60 -0.84
CA VAL A 70 -5.84 10.18 -1.27
C VAL A 70 -4.65 9.90 -2.20
N ARG A 71 -4.35 10.82 -3.12
CA ARG A 71 -3.20 10.71 -4.02
C ARG A 71 -1.85 10.61 -3.30
N ASP A 72 -1.68 11.33 -2.19
CA ASP A 72 -0.45 11.24 -1.39
C ASP A 72 -0.36 9.90 -0.65
N VAL A 73 -1.50 9.39 -0.15
CA VAL A 73 -1.56 8.05 0.47
C VAL A 73 -1.19 6.97 -0.54
N LEU A 74 -1.74 7.01 -1.75
CA LEU A 74 -1.42 6.04 -2.81
C LEU A 74 0.06 6.09 -3.18
N ARG A 75 0.63 7.29 -3.40
CA ARG A 75 2.07 7.46 -3.68
C ARG A 75 2.96 6.92 -2.58
N TRP A 76 2.54 7.10 -1.32
CA TRP A 76 3.25 6.58 -0.17
C TRP A 76 3.14 5.05 -0.07
N GLY A 77 1.96 4.49 -0.33
CA GLY A 77 1.75 3.05 -0.45
C GLY A 77 2.66 2.44 -1.52
N ASP A 78 2.75 3.05 -2.70
CA ASP A 78 3.63 2.60 -3.78
C ASP A 78 5.10 2.62 -3.36
N ARG A 79 5.52 3.65 -2.63
CA ARG A 79 6.89 3.74 -2.12
C ARG A 79 7.19 2.61 -1.12
N ILE A 80 6.30 2.39 -0.14
CA ILE A 80 6.48 1.33 0.86
C ILE A 80 6.48 -0.04 0.22
N PHE A 81 5.61 -0.26 -0.76
CA PHE A 81 5.55 -1.50 -1.52
C PHE A 81 6.91 -1.82 -2.16
N MET A 82 7.50 -0.83 -2.82
CA MET A 82 8.81 -0.93 -3.46
C MET A 82 9.96 -1.15 -2.48
N GLU A 83 9.96 -0.42 -1.36
CA GLU A 83 10.95 -0.59 -0.29
C GLU A 83 10.86 -1.97 0.34
N ARG A 84 9.64 -2.46 0.60
CA ARG A 84 9.41 -3.77 1.21
C ARG A 84 9.78 -4.91 0.28
N MET A 85 9.40 -4.86 -1.00
CA MET A 85 9.83 -5.88 -1.98
C MET A 85 11.35 -6.02 -2.05
N ARG A 86 12.08 -4.90 -2.03
CA ARG A 86 13.55 -4.91 -2.01
C ARG A 86 14.09 -5.53 -0.72
N ALA A 87 13.52 -5.17 0.43
CA ALA A 87 13.91 -5.72 1.72
C ALA A 87 13.62 -7.24 1.82
N ASP A 88 12.55 -7.71 1.17
CA ASP A 88 12.15 -9.11 1.11
C ASP A 88 12.91 -9.92 0.03
N GLY A 89 13.91 -9.32 -0.63
CA GLY A 89 14.77 -10.01 -1.57
C GLY A 89 14.14 -10.27 -2.95
N ALA A 90 13.08 -9.54 -3.32
CA ALA A 90 12.52 -9.64 -4.66
C ALA A 90 13.58 -9.26 -5.72
N ALA A 91 13.63 -10.01 -6.81
CA ALA A 91 14.58 -9.76 -7.89
C ALA A 91 14.39 -8.35 -8.47
N ARG A 92 15.48 -7.67 -8.87
CA ARG A 92 15.44 -6.28 -9.35
C ARG A 92 14.47 -6.06 -10.53
N TRP A 93 14.34 -7.05 -11.41
CA TRP A 93 13.42 -7.00 -12.55
C TRP A 93 11.94 -7.14 -12.11
N VAL A 94 11.66 -7.91 -11.06
CA VAL A 94 10.32 -8.02 -10.45
C VAL A 94 9.93 -6.68 -9.85
N VAL A 95 10.83 -6.11 -9.05
CA VAL A 95 10.69 -4.77 -8.47
C VAL A 95 10.41 -3.72 -9.56
N TRP A 96 11.12 -3.78 -10.69
CA TRP A 96 10.90 -2.89 -11.84
C TRP A 96 9.53 -3.09 -12.50
N LEU A 97 9.14 -4.34 -12.76
CA LEU A 97 7.86 -4.68 -13.39
C LEU A 97 6.66 -4.20 -12.56
N TYR A 98 6.72 -4.42 -11.24
CA TYR A 98 5.69 -3.94 -10.32
C TYR A 98 5.69 -2.41 -10.19
N THR A 99 6.85 -1.75 -10.23
CA THR A 99 6.90 -0.27 -10.28
C THR A 99 6.12 0.25 -11.48
N LEU A 100 6.33 -0.36 -12.64
CA LEU A 100 5.71 0.07 -13.89
C LEU A 100 4.19 -0.14 -13.84
N ALA A 101 3.74 -1.32 -13.38
CA ALA A 101 2.33 -1.64 -13.25
C ALA A 101 1.60 -0.65 -12.34
N VAL A 102 2.13 -0.40 -11.15
CA VAL A 102 1.50 0.50 -10.16
C VAL A 102 1.48 1.95 -10.64
N ARG A 103 2.54 2.43 -11.30
CA ARG A 103 2.57 3.79 -11.87
C ARG A 103 1.57 4.00 -13.00
N LEU A 104 1.34 2.98 -13.83
CA LEU A 104 0.43 3.07 -14.97
C LEU A 104 -1.04 2.85 -14.58
N LEU A 105 -1.31 2.00 -13.59
CA LEU A 105 -2.66 1.48 -13.33
C LEU A 105 -3.22 1.83 -11.94
N GLY A 106 -2.39 2.22 -10.96
CA GLY A 106 -2.82 2.35 -9.56
C GLY A 106 -3.95 3.35 -9.33
N TYR A 107 -3.87 4.56 -9.91
CA TYR A 107 -4.93 5.56 -9.76
C TYR A 107 -6.21 5.18 -10.52
N ALA A 108 -6.09 4.64 -11.73
CA ALA A 108 -7.23 4.20 -12.53
C ALA A 108 -7.98 3.05 -11.85
N TYR A 109 -7.24 2.08 -11.30
CA TYR A 109 -7.80 0.97 -10.53
C TYR A 109 -8.51 1.44 -9.27
N HIS A 110 -7.92 2.36 -8.50
CA HIS A 110 -8.56 2.90 -7.30
C HIS A 110 -9.91 3.57 -7.63
N GLN A 111 -9.98 4.37 -8.70
CA GLN A 111 -11.23 4.99 -9.14
C GLN A 111 -12.28 3.96 -9.57
N ALA A 112 -11.87 2.91 -10.29
CA ALA A 112 -12.77 1.82 -10.69
C ALA A 112 -13.31 1.03 -9.47
N ALA A 113 -12.46 0.71 -8.50
CA ALA A 113 -12.85 0.02 -7.28
C ALA A 113 -13.76 0.88 -6.38
N ARG A 114 -13.58 2.19 -6.36
CA ARG A 114 -14.49 3.13 -5.70
C ARG A 114 -15.88 3.12 -6.36
N TRP A 115 -15.94 3.13 -7.69
CA TRP A 115 -17.20 3.09 -8.43
C TRP A 115 -17.97 1.77 -8.21
N LEU A 116 -17.27 0.63 -8.20
CA LEU A 116 -17.89 -0.68 -7.93
C LEU A 116 -18.43 -0.81 -6.51
N ARG A 117 -17.77 -0.20 -5.50
CA ARG A 117 -18.23 -0.22 -4.09
C ARG A 117 -19.36 0.77 -3.78
N GLY A 118 -19.58 1.75 -4.65
CA GLY A 118 -20.67 2.73 -4.55
C GLY A 118 -21.96 2.31 -5.25
N ARG A 119 -21.99 1.10 -5.82
CA ARG A 119 -23.18 0.40 -6.31
C ARG A 119 -23.61 -0.65 -5.29
#